data_AF-A0A3D1PLA9-F1
#
_entry.id   AF-A0A3D1PLA9-F1
#
_cell.length_a   1.000
_cell.length_b   1.000
_cell.length_c   1.000
_cell.angle_alpha   90.00
_cell.angle_beta   90.00
_cell.angle_gamma   90.00
#
_symmetry.space_group_name_H-M   'P 1'
#
loop_
_entity.id
_entity.type
_entity.pdbx_description
1 polymer ?
#
loop_
_entity_poly.entity_id
_entity_poly.type
_entity_poly.pdbx_seq_one_letter_code
_entity_poly.pdbx_strand_id
1 'polypeptide(L)'
;MNKQKLKGLWIPAEILLNEELTDKEKLILAMILYLSEETSSCFASNKYIANIVNVTADRVSKIISSLRDKNYIKVKLKYKTDSKEIEERQILPIVENINRCSQKHLEGIDINNYSDSQKQPYPIGDNDKDIINNIKNKNNYNKEDTHKKKNIPYRSDRYGDDFNWDSLYANYKEISATSNV
;
A
#
# COMPACT_ATOMS: atom_id res chain seq x y z
N MET A 1 3.40 -15.12 22.64
CA MET A 1 3.65 -13.78 22.07
C MET A 1 2.40 -13.36 21.32
N ASN A 2 1.61 -12.45 21.87
CA ASN A 2 0.40 -11.98 21.19
C ASN A 2 0.83 -11.38 19.85
N LYS A 3 0.37 -11.99 18.75
CA LYS A 3 0.52 -11.46 17.40
C LYS A 3 -0.25 -10.14 17.41
N GLN A 4 0.43 -9.01 17.68
CA GLN A 4 -0.17 -7.72 17.48
C GLN A 4 -0.59 -7.68 16.02
N LYS A 5 -1.89 -7.74 15.80
CA LYS A 5 -2.47 -7.76 14.47
C LYS A 5 -2.35 -6.33 13.98
N LEU A 6 -1.29 -6.05 13.23
CA LEU A 6 -1.05 -4.74 12.63
C LEU A 6 -2.33 -4.31 11.90
N LYS A 7 -3.03 -3.29 12.43
CA LYS A 7 -4.31 -2.82 11.89
C LYS A 7 -4.11 -1.91 10.68
N GLY A 8 -2.98 -1.22 10.65
CA GLY A 8 -2.57 -0.31 9.60
C GLY A 8 -1.14 0.13 9.85
N LEU A 9 -0.54 0.74 8.83
CA LEU A 9 0.80 1.32 8.91
C LEU A 9 0.70 2.78 8.47
N TRP A 10 1.05 3.69 9.38
CA TRP A 10 1.16 5.10 9.04
C TRP A 10 2.45 5.33 8.25
N ILE A 11 2.32 5.95 7.08
CA ILE A 11 3.46 6.32 6.23
C ILE A 11 3.46 7.85 6.13
N PRO A 12 4.47 8.54 6.70
CA PRO A 12 4.64 9.97 6.52
C PRO A 12 4.68 10.37 5.03
N ALA A 13 4.09 11.51 4.68
CA ALA A 13 4.02 11.96 3.30
C ALA A 13 5.43 12.14 2.70
N GLU A 14 6.38 12.57 3.53
CA GLU A 14 7.80 12.74 3.21
C GLU A 14 8.47 11.44 2.77
N ILE A 15 8.00 10.30 3.27
CA ILE A 15 8.48 8.98 2.85
C ILE A 15 7.70 8.53 1.62
N LEU A 16 6.38 8.69 1.64
CA LEU A 16 5.49 8.20 0.58
C LEU A 16 5.80 8.85 -0.77
N LEU A 17 6.06 10.16 -0.78
CA LEU A 17 6.30 10.96 -1.98
C LEU A 17 7.78 10.99 -2.41
N ASN A 18 8.68 10.40 -1.61
CA ASN A 18 10.11 10.43 -1.91
C ASN A 18 10.47 9.57 -3.12
N GLU A 19 10.95 10.20 -4.20
CA GLU A 19 11.34 9.49 -5.43
C GLU A 19 12.69 8.75 -5.30
N GLU A 20 13.53 9.12 -4.34
CA GLU A 20 14.80 8.42 -4.07
C GLU A 20 14.58 7.06 -3.37
N LEU A 21 13.38 6.82 -2.84
CA LEU A 21 13.00 5.59 -2.17
C LEU A 21 12.12 4.72 -3.08
N THR A 22 12.48 3.45 -3.21
CA THR A 22 11.62 2.43 -3.82
C THR A 22 10.41 2.12 -2.92
N ASP A 23 9.31 1.62 -3.48
CA ASP A 23 8.11 1.31 -2.70
C ASP A 23 8.36 0.37 -1.51
N LYS A 24 9.26 -0.60 -1.69
CA LYS A 24 9.66 -1.53 -0.62
C LYS A 24 10.53 -0.85 0.43
N GLU A 25 11.39 0.10 0.05
CA GLU A 25 12.14 0.94 1.00
C GLU A 25 11.20 1.81 1.81
N LYS A 26 10.21 2.46 1.17
CA LYS A 26 9.18 3.27 1.85
C LYS A 26 8.43 2.47 2.90
N LEU A 27 7.95 1.28 2.51
CA LEU A 27 7.20 0.41 3.41
C LEU A 27 8.05 -0.06 4.60
N ILE A 28 9.31 -0.46 4.35
CA ILE A 28 10.22 -0.91 5.42
C ILE A 28 10.60 0.26 6.33
N LEU A 29 10.87 1.45 5.79
CA LEU A 29 11.20 2.64 6.58
C LEU A 29 10.02 3.06 7.47
N ALA A 30 8.80 3.08 6.94
CA ALA A 30 7.60 3.33 7.72
C ALA A 30 7.39 2.28 8.82
N MET A 31 7.70 1.01 8.53
CA MET A 31 7.60 -0.05 9.53
C MET A 31 8.69 0.05 10.61
N ILE A 32 9.90 0.48 10.25
CA ILE A 32 10.96 0.79 11.21
C ILE A 32 10.49 1.93 12.13
N LEU A 33 9.89 2.98 11.58
CA LEU A 33 9.34 4.10 12.36
C LEU A 33 8.26 3.63 13.34
N TYR A 34 7.28 2.88 12.86
CA TYR A 34 6.22 2.31 13.69
C TYR A 34 6.78 1.46 14.84
N LEU A 35 7.74 0.59 14.56
CA LEU A 35 8.35 -0.29 15.56
C LEU A 35 9.32 0.45 16.51
N SER A 36 9.71 1.69 16.17
CA SER A 36 10.59 2.53 16.99
C SER A 36 9.83 3.58 17.80
N GLU A 37 8.51 3.69 17.65
CA GLU A 37 7.71 4.78 18.22
C GLU A 37 7.86 4.88 19.76
N GLU A 38 7.82 3.74 20.46
CA GLU A 38 7.92 3.71 21.93
C GLU A 38 9.37 3.72 22.45
N THR A 39 10.31 3.17 21.70
CA THR A 39 11.68 2.88 22.21
C THR A 39 12.78 3.68 21.52
N SER A 40 12.42 4.54 20.55
CA SER A 40 13.34 5.24 19.65
C SER A 40 14.25 4.32 18.82
N SER A 41 14.04 3.00 18.83
CA SER A 41 14.86 2.02 18.13
C SER A 41 14.05 0.79 17.73
N CYS A 42 14.26 0.29 16.52
CA CYS A 42 13.65 -0.93 16.03
C CYS A 42 14.58 -2.13 16.26
N PHE A 43 14.06 -3.11 16.99
CA PHE A 43 14.74 -4.38 17.32
C PHE A 43 14.24 -5.56 16.48
N ALA A 44 13.36 -5.30 15.51
CA ALA A 44 12.78 -6.36 14.70
C ALA A 44 13.81 -7.06 13.82
N SER A 45 13.71 -8.39 13.76
CA SER A 45 14.54 -9.22 12.90
C SER A 45 14.17 -9.03 11.42
N ASN A 46 15.12 -9.29 10.53
CA ASN A 46 14.85 -9.28 9.09
C ASN A 46 13.74 -10.26 8.71
N LYS A 47 13.66 -11.41 9.39
CA LYS A 47 12.62 -12.42 9.16
C LYS A 47 11.23 -11.89 9.51
N TYR A 48 11.11 -11.13 10.61
CA TYR A 48 9.84 -10.50 10.98
C TYR A 48 9.39 -9.50 9.91
N ILE A 49 10.29 -8.61 9.48
CA ILE A 49 10.00 -7.60 8.46
C ILE A 49 9.65 -8.27 7.11
N ALA A 50 10.43 -9.27 6.72
CA ALA A 50 10.25 -10.05 5.50
C ALA A 50 8.85 -10.68 5.39
N ASN A 51 8.37 -11.25 6.50
CA ASN A 51 7.04 -11.87 6.54
C ASN A 51 5.91 -10.86 6.34
N ILE A 52 6.06 -9.62 6.82
CA ILE A 52 5.03 -8.57 6.67
C ILE A 52 5.05 -7.98 5.26
N VAL A 53 6.25 -7.71 4.72
CA VAL A 53 6.44 -7.04 3.43
C VAL A 53 6.42 -8.02 2.24
N ASN A 54 6.32 -9.32 2.54
CA ASN A 54 6.35 -10.44 1.60
C ASN A 54 7.59 -10.40 0.67
N VAL A 55 8.77 -10.39 1.28
CA VAL A 55 10.07 -10.44 0.60
C VAL A 55 11.01 -11.38 1.35
N THR A 56 12.15 -11.74 0.77
CA THR A 56 13.14 -12.57 1.47
C THR A 56 13.89 -11.78 2.55
N ALA A 57 14.37 -12.45 3.60
CA ALA A 57 15.18 -11.83 4.65
C ALA A 57 16.46 -11.17 4.09
N ASP A 58 17.05 -11.75 3.04
CA ASP A 58 18.20 -11.18 2.33
C ASP A 58 17.84 -9.88 1.62
N ARG A 59 16.66 -9.83 0.99
CA ARG A 59 16.18 -8.60 0.36
C ARG A 59 15.94 -7.51 1.40
N VAL A 60 15.39 -7.85 2.56
CA VAL A 60 15.27 -6.91 3.70
C VAL A 60 16.65 -6.41 4.13
N SER A 61 17.65 -7.30 4.23
CA SER A 61 19.01 -6.89 4.59
C SER A 61 19.58 -5.87 3.61
N LYS A 62 19.44 -6.12 2.30
CA LYS A 62 19.87 -5.18 1.25
C LYS A 62 19.14 -3.84 1.34
N ILE A 63 17.83 -3.87 1.64
CA ILE A 63 17.03 -2.65 1.82
C ILE A 63 17.48 -1.86 3.05
N ILE A 64 17.74 -2.52 4.18
CA ILE A 64 18.27 -1.86 5.38
C ILE A 64 19.64 -1.23 5.09
N SER A 65 20.52 -1.93 4.37
CA SER A 65 21.80 -1.35 3.93
C SER A 65 21.58 -0.11 3.06
N SER A 66 20.70 -0.19 2.05
CA SER A 66 20.38 0.95 1.19
C SER A 66 19.83 2.15 1.98
N LEU A 67 18.89 1.93 2.90
CA LEU A 67 18.34 2.98 3.77
C LEU A 67 19.40 3.61 4.68
N ARG A 68 20.35 2.81 5.17
CA ARG A 68 21.49 3.30 5.96
C ARG A 68 22.41 4.15 5.09
N ASP A 69 22.75 3.68 3.90
CA ASP A 69 23.68 4.36 2.99
C ASP A 69 23.07 5.69 2.48
N LYS A 70 21.74 5.75 2.33
CA LYS A 70 20.96 6.97 2.06
C LYS A 70 20.76 7.85 3.31
N ASN A 71 21.32 7.49 4.46
CA ASN A 71 21.20 8.20 5.74
C ASN A 71 19.77 8.36 6.28
N TYR A 72 18.84 7.45 5.98
CA TYR A 72 17.50 7.46 6.64
C TYR A 72 17.51 6.74 7.99
N ILE A 73 18.46 5.83 8.21
CA ILE A 73 18.59 5.05 9.44
C ILE A 73 20.06 4.91 9.88
N LYS A 74 20.28 4.65 11.18
CA LYS A 74 21.54 4.15 11.72
C LYS A 74 21.34 2.73 12.24
N VAL A 75 22.35 1.88 12.11
CA VAL A 75 22.32 0.52 12.65
C VAL A 75 23.42 0.39 13.69
N LYS A 76 23.04 0.07 14.93
CA LYS A 76 23.96 -0.27 16.02
C LYS A 76 23.90 -1.77 16.28
N LEU A 77 25.06 -2.38 16.46
CA LEU A 77 25.20 -3.80 16.78
C LEU A 77 25.79 -3.91 18.18
N LYS A 78 25.13 -4.69 19.04
CA LYS A 78 25.66 -5.13 20.31
C LYS A 78 26.18 -6.55 20.13
N TYR A 79 27.43 -6.79 20.51
CA TYR A 79 28.06 -8.11 20.44
C TYR A 79 28.11 -8.72 21.83
N LYS A 80 28.03 -10.05 21.90
CA LYS A 80 28.19 -10.76 23.18
C LYS A 80 29.63 -10.59 23.68
N THR A 81 29.81 -10.50 24.99
CA THR A 81 31.13 -10.51 25.63
C THR A 81 31.93 -11.72 25.15
N ASP A 82 33.19 -11.50 24.78
CA ASP A 82 34.14 -12.54 24.35
C ASP A 82 33.81 -13.30 23.05
N SER A 83 32.91 -12.79 22.20
CA SER A 83 32.68 -13.36 20.87
C SER A 83 32.34 -12.29 19.81
N LYS A 84 32.46 -12.65 18.53
CA LYS A 84 31.97 -11.82 17.40
C LYS A 84 30.49 -12.06 17.08
N GLU A 85 29.78 -12.79 17.93
CA GLU A 85 28.35 -13.03 17.73
C GLU A 85 27.54 -11.78 18.07
N ILE A 86 26.59 -11.45 17.19
CA ILE A 86 25.67 -10.34 17.38
C ILE A 86 24.64 -10.77 18.43
N GLU A 87 24.64 -10.08 19.57
CA GLU A 87 23.66 -10.23 20.65
C GLU A 87 22.36 -9.51 20.28
N GLU A 88 22.47 -8.29 19.76
CA GLU A 88 21.32 -7.45 19.46
C GLU A 88 21.63 -6.49 18.30
N ARG A 89 20.63 -6.23 17.46
CA ARG A 89 20.66 -5.16 16.45
C ARG A 89 19.62 -4.11 16.80
N GLN A 90 20.05 -2.86 16.81
CA GLN A 90 19.19 -1.70 16.97
C GLN A 90 19.20 -0.87 15.69
N ILE A 91 18.03 -0.58 15.13
CA ILE A 91 17.89 0.32 13.98
C ILE A 91 17.27 1.62 14.46
N LEU A 92 17.96 2.74 14.28
CA LEU A 92 17.52 4.05 14.71
C LEU A 92 17.09 4.87 13.49
N PRO A 93 15.82 5.29 13.37
CA PRO A 93 15.41 6.22 12.32
C PRO A 93 16.04 7.60 12.53
N ILE A 94 16.49 8.24 11.45
CA ILE A 94 17.04 9.61 11.48
C ILE A 94 15.91 10.57 11.11
N VAL A 95 15.23 11.11 12.13
CA VAL A 95 14.04 11.96 11.98
C VAL A 95 14.30 13.19 11.10
N GLU A 96 15.48 13.82 11.23
CA GLU A 96 15.87 14.98 10.42
C GLU A 96 15.82 14.71 8.91
N ASN A 97 16.31 13.55 8.47
CA ASN A 97 16.37 13.19 7.05
C ASN A 97 15.03 12.68 6.53
N ILE A 98 14.22 12.08 7.40
CA ILE A 98 12.84 11.71 7.09
C ILE A 98 12.01 12.98 6.87
N ASN A 99 12.18 13.99 7.71
CA ASN A 99 11.46 15.25 7.59
C ASN A 99 12.04 16.16 6.48
N ARG A 100 13.27 15.94 5.99
CA ARG A 100 13.89 16.80 4.98
C ARG A 100 13.13 16.84 3.65
N CYS A 101 12.38 15.78 3.31
CA CYS A 101 11.55 15.77 2.11
C CYS A 101 10.40 16.78 2.21
N SER A 102 9.96 17.15 3.44
CA SER A 102 8.95 18.18 3.61
C SER A 102 9.51 19.54 3.21
N GLN A 103 10.74 19.92 3.58
CA GLN A 103 11.25 21.28 3.33
C GLN A 103 11.40 21.64 1.84
N LYS A 104 11.92 20.73 1.01
CA LYS A 104 12.07 21.00 -0.44
C LYS A 104 10.75 21.00 -1.21
N HIS A 105 9.71 20.35 -0.67
CA HIS A 105 8.36 20.32 -1.24
C HIS A 105 7.41 21.35 -0.58
N LEU A 106 7.79 21.87 0.61
CA LEU A 106 7.14 22.96 1.35
C LEU A 106 7.62 24.35 0.90
N GLU A 107 8.74 24.47 0.17
CA GLU A 107 9.17 25.73 -0.46
C GLU A 107 8.18 26.25 -1.53
N GLY A 108 7.09 25.54 -1.80
CA GLY A 108 5.90 26.01 -2.53
C GLY A 108 4.59 25.96 -1.72
N ILE A 109 4.65 25.77 -0.40
CA ILE A 109 3.51 25.82 0.51
C ILE A 109 3.61 27.13 1.27
N ASP A 110 3.01 28.18 0.70
CA ASP A 110 2.81 29.45 1.40
C ASP A 110 2.13 29.18 2.75
N ILE A 111 2.75 29.68 3.82
CA ILE A 111 2.14 29.78 5.14
C ILE A 111 1.03 30.83 5.03
N ASN A 112 -0.19 30.37 4.73
CA ASN A 112 -1.38 31.22 4.64
C ASN A 112 -1.77 31.72 6.04
N ASN A 113 -1.13 32.80 6.48
CA ASN A 113 -1.77 33.71 7.41
C ASN A 113 -2.78 34.52 6.60
N TYR A 114 -4.05 34.33 6.95
CA TYR A 114 -5.26 35.01 6.49
C TYR A 114 -6.10 34.33 5.42
N SER A 115 -7.39 34.33 5.74
CA SER A 115 -8.56 33.95 4.96
C SER A 115 -8.43 34.30 3.48
N ASP A 116 -8.87 33.40 2.61
CA ASP A 116 -8.95 33.57 1.15
C ASP A 116 -7.62 33.80 0.43
N SER A 117 -6.98 32.73 -0.05
CA SER A 117 -6.50 32.67 -1.45
C SER A 117 -5.74 31.38 -1.76
N GLN A 118 -6.20 30.73 -2.81
CA GLN A 118 -5.58 29.59 -3.48
C GLN A 118 -4.43 30.08 -4.36
N LYS A 119 -3.20 29.57 -4.20
CA LYS A 119 -2.28 29.18 -5.30
C LYS A 119 -1.29 28.12 -4.81
N GLN A 120 -1.60 26.85 -5.08
CA GLN A 120 -0.72 25.69 -4.84
C GLN A 120 -0.03 25.26 -6.15
N PRO A 121 1.15 24.62 -6.11
CA PRO A 121 1.71 23.97 -7.28
C PRO A 121 0.75 22.85 -7.67
N TYR A 122 0.24 22.96 -8.90
CA TYR A 122 -1.08 22.46 -9.36
C TYR A 122 -2.23 23.14 -8.59
N PRO A 123 -3.09 23.96 -9.24
CA PRO A 123 -4.37 24.23 -8.62
C PRO A 123 -5.04 22.87 -8.44
N ILE A 124 -5.35 22.49 -7.20
CA ILE A 124 -6.50 21.63 -6.94
C ILE A 124 -7.68 22.44 -7.47
N GLY A 125 -7.86 22.44 -8.79
CA GLY A 125 -9.07 22.96 -9.37
C GLY A 125 -10.16 22.12 -8.73
N ASP A 126 -11.24 22.77 -8.31
CA ASP A 126 -12.46 22.14 -7.81
C ASP A 126 -13.14 21.20 -8.83
N ASN A 127 -12.39 20.72 -9.83
CA ASN A 127 -12.72 19.97 -11.03
C ASN A 127 -11.79 18.76 -11.27
N ASP A 128 -10.94 18.33 -10.33
CA ASP A 128 -10.20 17.07 -10.49
C ASP A 128 -11.21 15.91 -10.46
N LYS A 129 -11.56 15.44 -11.66
CA LYS A 129 -12.67 14.49 -11.89
C LYS A 129 -12.48 13.23 -11.07
N ASP A 130 -11.24 12.82 -10.83
CA ASP A 130 -10.91 11.59 -10.11
C ASP A 130 -11.18 11.72 -8.61
N ILE A 131 -10.85 12.88 -8.01
CA ILE A 131 -11.13 13.16 -6.59
C ILE A 131 -12.63 13.40 -6.38
N ILE A 132 -13.27 14.18 -7.25
CA ILE A 132 -14.71 14.48 -7.17
C ILE A 132 -15.54 13.22 -7.34
N ASN A 133 -15.19 12.35 -8.30
CA ASN A 133 -15.87 11.07 -8.46
C ASN A 133 -15.66 10.16 -7.25
N ASN A 134 -14.47 10.15 -6.64
CA ASN A 134 -14.22 9.38 -5.42
C ASN A 134 -15.04 9.89 -4.23
N ILE A 135 -15.12 11.20 -4.01
CA ILE A 135 -15.95 11.80 -2.95
C ILE A 135 -17.45 11.57 -3.22
N LYS A 136 -17.93 11.78 -4.45
CA LYS A 136 -19.33 11.53 -4.84
C LYS A 136 -19.71 10.05 -4.67
N ASN A 137 -18.85 9.13 -5.08
CA ASN A 137 -19.08 7.70 -4.93
C ASN A 137 -19.06 7.28 -3.45
N LYS A 138 -18.11 7.76 -2.64
CA LYS A 138 -18.05 7.50 -1.19
C LYS A 138 -19.32 7.97 -0.45
N ASN A 139 -19.88 9.11 -0.86
CA ASN A 139 -21.13 9.62 -0.30
C ASN A 139 -22.37 8.83 -0.74
N ASN A 140 -22.34 8.22 -1.93
CA ASN A 140 -23.43 7.35 -2.40
C ASN A 140 -23.46 5.99 -1.67
N TYR A 141 -22.30 5.39 -1.38
CA TYR A 141 -22.22 4.13 -0.62
C TYR A 141 -22.74 4.25 0.82
N ASN A 142 -22.51 5.39 1.49
CA ASN A 142 -22.99 5.62 2.86
C ASN A 142 -24.48 5.97 2.94
N LYS A 143 -25.17 6.14 1.80
CA LYS A 143 -26.58 6.53 1.72
C LYS A 143 -27.53 5.33 1.48
N GLU A 144 -27.00 4.15 1.20
CA GLU A 144 -27.80 2.96 0.86
C GLU A 144 -28.18 2.07 2.07
N ASP A 145 -27.98 2.52 3.31
CA ASP A 145 -28.26 1.73 4.51
C ASP A 145 -29.60 2.00 5.22
N THR A 146 -30.63 2.51 4.53
CA THR A 146 -31.98 2.63 5.14
C THR A 146 -33.11 1.91 4.44
N HIS A 147 -32.90 1.25 3.30
CA HIS A 147 -33.90 0.29 2.81
C HIS A 147 -33.21 -0.93 2.20
N LYS A 148 -33.18 -2.04 2.94
CA LYS A 148 -33.00 -3.39 2.37
C LYS A 148 -34.13 -3.65 1.36
N LYS A 149 -34.00 -3.17 0.13
CA LYS A 149 -34.63 -3.82 -1.02
C LYS A 149 -33.86 -5.10 -1.22
N LYS A 150 -34.55 -6.24 -1.08
CA LYS A 150 -34.06 -7.52 -1.57
C LYS A 150 -33.88 -7.39 -3.08
N ASN A 151 -32.71 -6.95 -3.54
CA ASN A 151 -32.28 -7.21 -4.90
C ASN A 151 -31.98 -8.70 -4.97
N ILE A 152 -32.97 -9.48 -5.38
CA ILE A 152 -32.73 -10.80 -5.93
C ILE A 152 -32.08 -10.51 -7.29
N PRO A 153 -30.77 -10.73 -7.49
CA PRO A 153 -30.19 -10.56 -8.81
C PRO A 153 -30.89 -11.53 -9.75
N TYR A 154 -31.40 -11.02 -10.88
CA TYR A 154 -31.90 -11.88 -11.93
C TYR A 154 -30.77 -12.84 -12.34
N ARG A 155 -31.09 -14.14 -12.28
CA ARG A 155 -30.15 -15.26 -12.40
C ARG A 155 -29.58 -15.43 -13.82
N SER A 156 -30.10 -14.69 -14.80
CA SER A 156 -29.85 -14.81 -16.23
C SER A 156 -28.47 -14.35 -16.68
N ASP A 157 -27.81 -13.43 -15.96
CA ASP A 157 -26.59 -12.79 -16.50
C ASP A 157 -25.32 -13.66 -16.32
N ARG A 158 -25.46 -14.90 -15.83
CA ARG A 158 -24.33 -15.80 -15.54
C ARG A 158 -24.38 -17.15 -16.25
N TYR A 159 -25.45 -17.46 -16.97
CA TYR A 159 -25.50 -18.66 -17.79
C TYR A 159 -25.88 -18.27 -19.20
N GLY A 160 -25.09 -18.74 -20.17
CA GLY A 160 -25.39 -18.61 -21.59
C GLY A 160 -26.58 -19.49 -21.95
N ASP A 161 -27.76 -19.12 -21.44
CA ASP A 161 -29.04 -19.76 -21.72
C ASP A 161 -29.44 -19.53 -23.19
N ASP A 162 -28.89 -18.49 -23.82
CA ASP A 162 -29.07 -18.17 -25.25
C ASP A 162 -27.98 -18.78 -26.15
N PHE A 163 -27.01 -19.51 -25.59
CA PHE A 163 -25.93 -20.10 -26.36
C PHE A 163 -26.32 -21.51 -26.83
N ASN A 164 -26.51 -21.69 -28.14
CA ASN A 164 -26.78 -23.01 -28.69
C ASN A 164 -25.52 -23.89 -28.67
N TRP A 165 -25.40 -24.71 -27.63
CA TRP A 165 -24.28 -25.63 -27.43
C TRP A 165 -24.18 -26.72 -28.50
N ASP A 166 -25.27 -27.02 -29.22
CA ASP A 166 -25.28 -28.03 -30.29
C ASP A 166 -24.44 -27.59 -31.52
N SER A 167 -24.21 -26.29 -31.66
CA SER A 167 -23.33 -25.69 -32.68
C SER A 167 -21.85 -26.11 -32.50
N LEU A 168 -21.47 -26.63 -31.33
CA LEU A 168 -20.09 -27.01 -31.02
C LEU A 168 -19.78 -28.48 -31.35
N TYR A 169 -20.78 -29.29 -31.71
CA TYR A 169 -20.56 -30.67 -32.15
C TYR A 169 -20.23 -30.71 -33.64
N ALA A 170 -19.06 -31.29 -33.97
CA ALA A 170 -18.55 -31.39 -35.34
C ALA A 170 -19.49 -32.14 -36.32
N ASN A 171 -20.44 -32.95 -35.81
CA ASN A 171 -21.32 -33.81 -36.61
C ASN A 171 -22.78 -33.32 -36.69
N TYR A 172 -23.07 -32.07 -36.28
CA TYR A 172 -24.44 -31.54 -36.26
C TYR A 172 -25.17 -31.61 -37.62
N LYS A 173 -24.44 -31.48 -38.73
CA LYS A 173 -24.99 -31.59 -40.09
C LYS A 173 -25.34 -33.01 -40.54
N GLU A 174 -24.79 -34.05 -39.91
CA GLU A 174 -25.08 -35.44 -40.31
C GLU A 174 -26.36 -35.98 -39.64
N ILE A 175 -26.71 -35.48 -38.45
CA ILE A 175 -27.87 -35.96 -37.67
C ILE A 175 -29.20 -35.45 -38.25
N SER A 176 -29.22 -34.25 -38.84
CA SER A 176 -30.44 -33.67 -39.44
C SER A 176 -30.79 -34.25 -40.82
N ALA A 177 -29.87 -34.99 -41.44
CA ALA A 177 -30.11 -35.67 -42.72
C ALA A 177 -30.78 -37.05 -42.55
N THR A 178 -30.69 -37.67 -41.37
CA THR A 178 -31.24 -39.01 -41.12
C THR A 178 -32.63 -39.03 -40.48
N SER A 179 -33.20 -37.87 -40.14
CA SER A 179 -34.51 -37.76 -39.48
C SER A 179 -35.68 -37.47 -40.43
N ASN A 180 -35.47 -37.51 -41.75
CA ASN A 180 -36.55 -37.48 -42.75
C ASN A 180 -36.70 -38.86 -43.39
N VAL A 181 -37.37 -39.77 -42.69
CA VAL A 181 -38.10 -40.93 -43.25
C VAL A 181 -39.46 -40.98 -42.56
#